data_AF-A0A257VF94-F1
#
_entry.id   AF-A0A257VF94-F1
#
_cell.length_a   1.000
_cell.length_b   1.000
_cell.length_c   1.000
_cell.angle_alpha   90.00
_cell.angle_beta   90.00
_cell.angle_gamma   90.00
#
_symmetry.space_group_name_H-M   'P 1'
#
loop_
_entity.id
_entity.type
_entity.pdbx_description
1 polymer ?
#
loop_
_entity_poly.entity_id
_entity_poly.type
_entity_poly.pdbx_seq_one_letter_code
_entity_poly.pdbx_strand_id
1 'polypeptide(L)'
;MLATGIGYGQQAIVNMPSADITPKGKHFLMHETQARAWGPGRSWSGTNFYAYGVGRSTELAVTSYNGGSPLARTFSTGVGFKSAPQFWRESRPELEAKLTVGQMMLFNHRGGGLGSFTYTHGSFRVLNGGFCWASGFRAGTSLAMRFRGCCFTPRRSR
;
A
#
# COMPACT_ATOMS: atom_id res chain seq x y z
N MET A 1 -3.58 35.51 0.58
CA MET A 1 -4.44 34.54 1.27
C MET A 1 -4.44 33.27 0.43
N LEU A 2 -3.54 32.31 0.70
CA LEU A 2 -3.38 31.08 -0.07
C LEU A 2 -3.66 29.91 0.88
N ALA A 3 -4.75 29.19 0.62
CA ALA A 3 -5.17 28.03 1.39
C ALA A 3 -4.16 26.88 1.21
N THR A 4 -3.42 26.56 2.27
CA THR A 4 -2.65 25.32 2.40
C THR A 4 -3.60 24.16 2.66
N GLY A 5 -4.11 23.57 1.57
CA GLY A 5 -4.85 22.31 1.65
C GLY A 5 -3.92 21.18 2.11
N ILE A 6 -4.26 20.54 3.22
CA ILE A 6 -3.63 19.31 3.69
C ILE A 6 -3.93 18.21 2.66
N GLY A 7 -2.95 17.91 1.80
CA GLY A 7 -3.05 16.79 0.86
C GLY A 7 -2.92 15.46 1.60
N TYR A 8 -4.03 14.75 1.78
CA TYR A 8 -4.04 13.35 2.18
C TYR A 8 -3.63 12.48 0.99
N GLY A 9 -2.32 12.26 0.82
CA GLY A 9 -1.82 11.22 -0.07
C GLY A 9 -1.97 9.85 0.59
N GLN A 10 -3.03 9.12 0.30
CA GLN A 10 -3.15 7.72 0.71
C GLN A 10 -2.14 6.91 -0.10
N GLN A 11 -1.12 6.39 0.58
CA GLN A 11 -0.13 5.53 -0.06
C GLN A 11 -0.68 4.12 -0.19
N ALA A 12 -0.75 3.62 -1.42
CA ALA A 12 -1.39 2.34 -1.70
C ALA A 12 -0.55 1.14 -1.28
N ILE A 13 -1.29 0.09 -0.89
CA ILE A 13 -0.81 -1.25 -0.51
C ILE A 13 0.14 -1.87 -1.54
N VAL A 14 0.00 -1.48 -2.81
CA VAL A 14 0.64 -2.11 -3.95
C VAL A 14 2.16 -2.23 -3.76
N ASN A 15 2.83 -1.14 -3.41
CA ASN A 15 4.29 -1.08 -3.38
C ASN A 15 4.88 -0.76 -2.00
N MET A 16 4.13 -0.15 -1.07
CA MET A 16 4.61 0.13 0.28
C MET A 16 3.50 -0.13 1.31
N PRO A 17 3.81 -0.75 2.45
CA PRO A 17 2.86 -0.79 3.55
C PRO A 17 2.52 0.63 4.02
N SER A 18 1.24 0.99 4.07
CA SER A 18 0.75 2.22 4.68
C SER A 18 -0.17 1.90 5.85
N ALA A 19 -0.25 2.78 6.84
CA ALA A 19 -1.21 2.67 7.95
C ALA A 19 -2.61 3.22 7.62
N ASP A 20 -2.82 3.75 6.40
CA ASP A 20 -4.11 4.31 5.97
C ASP A 20 -5.09 3.20 5.57
N ILE A 21 -6.35 3.31 6.01
CA ILE A 21 -7.42 2.35 5.70
C ILE A 21 -8.62 3.11 5.12
N THR A 22 -9.18 2.58 4.04
CA THR A 22 -10.42 3.05 3.44
C THR A 22 -11.57 2.95 4.47
N PRO A 23 -12.29 4.06 4.73
CA PRO A 23 -13.37 4.06 5.71
C PRO A 23 -14.47 3.05 5.39
N LYS A 24 -15.21 2.61 6.42
CA LYS A 24 -16.30 1.63 6.26
C LYS A 24 -17.31 2.08 5.19
N GLY A 25 -17.62 1.18 4.26
CA GLY A 25 -18.57 1.41 3.17
C GLY A 25 -18.07 2.36 2.10
N LYS A 26 -16.78 2.75 2.12
CA LYS A 26 -16.16 3.58 1.09
C LYS A 26 -15.34 2.72 0.14
N HIS A 27 -15.23 3.23 -1.08
CA HIS A 27 -14.43 2.66 -2.15
C HIS A 27 -13.22 3.55 -2.36
N PHE A 28 -12.07 2.94 -2.58
CA PHE A 28 -10.85 3.63 -2.97
C PHE A 28 -10.31 2.99 -4.24
N LEU A 29 -9.95 3.83 -5.21
CA LEU A 29 -9.42 3.43 -6.49
C LEU A 29 -8.11 4.19 -6.71
N MET A 30 -7.09 3.47 -7.16
CA MET A 30 -5.81 4.07 -7.55
C MET A 30 -5.28 3.39 -8.80
N HIS A 31 -4.72 4.18 -9.69
CA HIS A 31 -3.95 3.72 -10.83
C HIS A 31 -2.52 4.24 -10.71
N GLU A 32 -1.54 3.34 -10.66
CA GLU A 32 -0.11 3.67 -10.73
C GLU A 32 0.40 3.34 -12.12
N THR A 33 1.03 4.31 -12.79
CA THR A 33 1.72 4.10 -14.08
C THR A 33 3.23 4.22 -13.87
N GLN A 34 3.98 3.23 -14.35
CA GLN A 34 5.41 3.31 -14.55
C GLN A 34 5.69 3.28 -16.05
N ALA A 35 6.17 4.39 -16.60
CA ALA A 35 6.40 4.54 -18.03
C ALA A 35 7.85 4.94 -18.32
N ARG A 36 8.46 4.24 -19.28
CA ARG A 36 9.67 4.64 -19.97
C ARG A 36 9.28 5.07 -21.39
N ALA A 37 9.06 6.36 -21.56
CA ALA A 37 8.51 6.93 -22.79
C ALA A 37 9.54 7.05 -23.94
N TRP A 38 10.84 7.08 -23.65
CA TRP A 38 11.90 7.35 -24.63
C TRP A 38 13.09 6.38 -24.53
N GLY A 39 13.83 6.25 -25.64
CA GLY A 39 14.97 5.34 -25.81
C GLY A 39 14.58 3.91 -26.22
N PRO A 40 15.56 3.05 -26.58
CA PRO A 40 15.31 1.61 -26.76
C PRO A 40 14.86 0.97 -25.44
N GLY A 41 13.91 0.02 -25.52
CA GLY A 41 13.29 -0.59 -24.34
C GLY A 41 12.15 0.24 -23.72
N ARG A 42 11.40 0.99 -24.56
CA ARG A 42 10.18 1.68 -24.14
C ARG A 42 9.24 0.69 -23.48
N SER A 43 8.67 1.11 -22.36
CA SER A 43 7.74 0.28 -21.60
C SER A 43 6.74 1.14 -20.90
N TRP A 44 5.54 0.62 -20.75
CA TRP A 44 4.48 1.15 -19.92
C TRP A 44 3.96 -0.01 -19.09
N SER A 45 3.87 0.17 -17.79
CA SER A 45 3.33 -0.79 -16.84
C SER A 45 2.36 -0.05 -15.92
N GLY A 46 1.12 -0.47 -15.94
CA GLY A 46 0.06 -0.03 -15.06
C GLY A 46 -0.14 -1.02 -13.92
N THR A 47 -0.37 -0.49 -12.73
CA THR A 47 -0.93 -1.23 -11.60
C THR A 47 -2.22 -0.57 -11.14
N ASN A 48 -3.31 -1.33 -11.20
CA ASN A 48 -4.63 -0.86 -10.77
C ASN A 48 -4.91 -1.42 -9.39
N PHE A 49 -5.36 -0.57 -8.47
CA PHE A 49 -5.69 -0.92 -7.10
C PHE A 49 -7.10 -0.47 -6.78
N TYR A 50 -7.85 -1.39 -6.17
CA TYR A 50 -9.18 -1.15 -5.64
C TYR A 50 -9.21 -1.62 -4.20
N ALA A 51 -9.77 -0.81 -3.31
CA ALA A 51 -10.05 -1.20 -1.94
C ALA A 51 -11.48 -0.86 -1.53
N TYR A 52 -12.03 -1.71 -0.66
CA TYR A 52 -13.33 -1.52 -0.04
C TYR A 52 -13.20 -1.64 1.49
N GLY A 53 -13.59 -0.59 2.20
CA GLY A 53 -13.55 -0.58 3.66
C GLY A 53 -14.69 -1.41 4.25
N VAL A 54 -14.37 -2.55 4.87
CA VAL A 54 -15.38 -3.39 5.55
C VAL A 54 -15.64 -2.95 7.00
N GLY A 55 -14.75 -2.12 7.55
CA GLY A 55 -14.84 -1.59 8.92
C GLY A 55 -13.85 -2.28 9.87
N ARG A 56 -13.87 -1.91 11.15
CA ARG A 56 -12.89 -2.38 12.16
C ARG A 56 -11.44 -2.23 11.69
N SER A 57 -11.12 -1.06 11.12
CA SER A 57 -9.82 -0.77 10.51
C SER A 57 -9.36 -1.81 9.48
N THR A 58 -10.30 -2.45 8.78
CA THR A 58 -10.01 -3.49 7.78
C THR A 58 -10.60 -3.11 6.43
N GLU A 59 -9.84 -3.39 5.37
CA GLU A 59 -10.23 -3.22 3.98
C GLU A 59 -9.92 -4.48 3.16
N LEU A 60 -10.77 -4.75 2.18
CA LEU A 60 -10.53 -5.75 1.15
C LEU A 60 -9.90 -5.06 -0.05
N ALA A 61 -8.94 -5.71 -0.67
CA ALA A 61 -8.19 -5.15 -1.78
C ALA A 61 -8.16 -6.08 -2.99
N VAL A 62 -8.30 -5.49 -4.18
CA VAL A 62 -8.10 -6.14 -5.47
C VAL A 62 -7.05 -5.33 -6.22
N THR A 63 -6.00 -5.98 -6.70
CA THR A 63 -4.92 -5.30 -7.41
C THR A 63 -4.61 -6.03 -8.70
N SER A 64 -4.51 -5.32 -9.82
CA SER A 64 -3.97 -5.88 -11.07
C SER A 64 -2.57 -5.34 -11.30
N TYR A 65 -1.57 -6.22 -11.27
CA TYR A 65 -0.14 -5.91 -11.39
C TYR A 65 0.36 -6.10 -12.82
N ASN A 66 1.30 -5.25 -13.24
CA ASN A 66 2.07 -5.39 -14.47
C ASN A 66 1.22 -5.46 -15.76
N GLY A 67 0.11 -4.72 -15.78
CA GLY A 67 -0.68 -4.56 -17.00
C GLY A 67 -0.01 -3.55 -17.92
N GLY A 68 0.53 -3.96 -19.06
CA GLY A 68 1.14 -3.00 -19.97
C GLY A 68 1.87 -3.56 -21.19
N SER A 69 2.65 -2.67 -21.84
CA SER A 69 3.31 -2.89 -23.12
C SER A 69 4.78 -2.46 -23.08
N PRO A 70 5.74 -3.24 -23.58
CA PRO A 70 5.57 -4.59 -24.13
C PRO A 70 5.09 -5.57 -23.05
N LEU A 71 4.47 -6.67 -23.48
CA LEU A 71 3.84 -7.66 -22.61
C LEU A 71 4.80 -8.09 -21.48
N ALA A 72 4.47 -7.72 -20.24
CA ALA A 72 5.26 -8.11 -19.07
C ALA A 72 5.29 -9.63 -18.89
N ARG A 73 6.41 -10.21 -18.46
CA ARG A 73 6.50 -11.67 -18.25
C ARG A 73 5.51 -12.20 -17.19
N THR A 74 5.06 -11.34 -16.28
CA THR A 74 4.06 -11.66 -15.26
C THR A 74 2.93 -10.63 -15.35
N PHE A 75 1.69 -11.08 -15.50
CA PHE A 75 0.49 -10.27 -15.33
C PHE A 75 -0.36 -10.98 -14.29
N SER A 76 -0.59 -10.34 -13.15
CA SER A 76 -1.19 -11.00 -12.00
C SER A 76 -2.31 -10.17 -11.43
N THR A 77 -3.42 -10.81 -11.07
CA THR A 77 -4.45 -10.18 -10.24
C THR A 77 -4.33 -10.70 -8.83
N GLY A 78 -4.24 -9.80 -7.87
CA GLY A 78 -4.22 -10.11 -6.46
C GLY A 78 -5.54 -9.75 -5.78
N VAL A 79 -5.93 -10.59 -4.83
CA VAL A 79 -7.07 -10.38 -3.92
C VAL A 79 -6.61 -10.62 -2.50
N GLY A 80 -7.06 -9.78 -1.58
CA GLY A 80 -6.66 -9.92 -0.20
C GLY A 80 -7.27 -8.88 0.71
N PHE A 81 -6.66 -8.72 1.87
CA PHE A 81 -7.12 -7.82 2.90
C PHE A 81 -5.96 -7.12 3.59
N LYS A 82 -6.31 -6.03 4.24
CA LYS A 82 -5.42 -5.28 5.13
C LYS A 82 -6.20 -4.87 6.36
N SER A 83 -5.57 -4.99 7.51
CA SER A 83 -6.08 -4.47 8.77
C SER A 83 -5.04 -3.58 9.42
N ALA A 84 -5.43 -2.43 9.94
CA ALA A 84 -4.57 -1.51 10.67
C ALA A 84 -5.23 -1.01 11.97
N PRO A 85 -5.39 -1.87 12.99
CA PRO A 85 -5.80 -1.43 14.32
C PRO A 85 -4.88 -0.34 14.87
N GLN A 86 -5.48 0.68 15.49
CA GLN A 86 -4.78 1.70 16.26
C GLN A 86 -4.86 1.35 17.75
N PHE A 87 -3.71 1.24 18.40
CA PHE A 87 -3.61 1.00 19.83
C PHE A 87 -3.70 2.31 20.62
N TRP A 88 -4.20 2.21 21.85
CA TRP A 88 -4.28 3.30 22.83
C TRP A 88 -5.00 4.56 22.38
N ARG A 89 -5.87 4.45 21.37
CA ARG A 89 -6.66 5.58 20.85
C ARG A 89 -7.48 6.29 21.94
N GLU A 90 -8.01 5.54 22.90
CA GLU A 90 -8.84 6.09 23.99
C GLU A 90 -8.01 6.55 25.20
N SER A 91 -6.93 5.83 25.53
CA SER A 91 -6.13 6.09 26.73
C SER A 91 -5.02 7.13 26.54
N ARG A 92 -4.53 7.30 25.30
CA ARG A 92 -3.42 8.21 24.93
C ARG A 92 -3.64 8.80 23.53
N PRO A 93 -4.59 9.73 23.36
CA PRO A 93 -4.91 10.32 22.05
C PRO A 93 -3.72 11.07 21.42
N GLU A 94 -2.75 11.50 22.22
CA GLU A 94 -1.50 12.13 21.80
C GLU A 94 -0.52 11.17 21.08
N LEU A 95 -0.78 9.85 21.13
CA LEU A 95 -0.01 8.80 20.49
C LEU A 95 -0.84 8.06 19.44
N GLU A 96 -0.35 8.04 18.21
CA GLU A 96 -0.92 7.24 17.12
C GLU A 96 -0.02 6.03 16.88
N ALA A 97 -0.31 4.91 17.55
CA ALA A 97 0.36 3.63 17.33
C ALA A 97 -0.53 2.70 16.50
N LYS A 98 -0.10 2.36 15.28
CA LYS A 98 -0.83 1.49 14.36
C LYS A 98 0.00 0.28 13.98
N LEU A 99 -0.57 -0.91 14.09
CA LEU A 99 0.00 -2.11 13.48
C LEU A 99 -0.86 -2.50 12.29
N THR A 100 -0.24 -2.46 11.12
CA THR A 100 -0.84 -2.89 9.87
C THR A 100 -0.39 -4.30 9.56
N VAL A 101 -1.34 -5.17 9.26
CA VAL A 101 -1.10 -6.51 8.72
C VAL A 101 -1.93 -6.69 7.48
N GLY A 102 -1.39 -7.37 6.48
CA GLY A 102 -2.18 -7.68 5.30
C GLY A 102 -1.64 -8.89 4.56
N GLN A 103 -2.54 -9.53 3.84
CA GLN A 103 -2.26 -10.70 3.04
C GLN A 103 -2.92 -10.52 1.69
N MET A 104 -2.20 -10.90 0.64
CA MET A 104 -2.69 -10.90 -0.73
C MET A 104 -2.37 -12.25 -1.35
N MET A 105 -3.38 -12.89 -1.92
CA MET A 105 -3.21 -13.98 -2.87
C MET A 105 -3.10 -13.40 -4.26
N LEU A 106 -2.32 -14.05 -5.13
CA LEU A 106 -2.01 -13.62 -6.48
C LEU A 106 -2.35 -14.76 -7.43
N PHE A 107 -3.02 -14.42 -8.52
CA PHE A 107 -3.25 -15.30 -9.65
C PHE A 107 -2.53 -14.73 -10.86
N ASN A 108 -1.54 -15.46 -11.38
CA ASN A 108 -0.82 -15.07 -12.58
C ASN A 108 -1.54 -15.61 -13.83
N HIS A 109 -2.00 -14.69 -14.67
CA HIS A 109 -2.73 -14.99 -15.90
C HIS A 109 -1.84 -15.50 -17.05
N ARG A 110 -0.51 -15.55 -16.87
CA ARG A 110 0.49 -15.92 -17.89
C ARG A 110 1.24 -17.20 -17.55
N GLY A 111 0.59 -18.11 -16.81
CA GLY A 111 1.14 -19.45 -16.52
C GLY A 111 2.13 -19.50 -15.35
N GLY A 112 2.32 -18.39 -14.61
CA GLY A 112 3.18 -18.37 -13.41
C GLY A 112 2.52 -18.94 -12.15
N GLY A 113 1.30 -19.46 -12.25
CA GLY A 113 0.58 -20.12 -11.15
C GLY A 113 0.02 -19.15 -10.10
N LEU A 114 -0.25 -19.71 -8.91
CA LEU A 114 -0.71 -18.98 -7.74
C LEU A 114 0.49 -18.50 -6.91
N GLY A 115 0.35 -17.34 -6.31
CA GLY A 115 1.29 -16.83 -5.33
C GLY A 115 0.58 -16.14 -4.18
N SER A 116 1.36 -15.71 -3.21
CA SER A 116 0.88 -14.86 -2.13
C SER A 116 1.99 -13.96 -1.62
N PHE A 117 1.60 -12.89 -0.94
CA PHE A 117 2.49 -12.15 -0.07
C PHE A 117 1.75 -11.70 1.18
N THR A 118 2.51 -11.66 2.26
CA THR A 118 2.07 -11.13 3.56
C THR A 118 2.99 -9.96 3.91
N TYR A 119 2.42 -8.95 4.54
CA TYR A 119 3.19 -7.82 5.03
C TYR A 119 2.70 -7.39 6.41
N THR A 120 3.63 -6.81 7.15
CA THR A 120 3.41 -6.21 8.44
C THR A 120 4.04 -4.83 8.46
N HIS A 121 3.44 -3.87 9.13
CA HIS A 121 3.96 -2.52 9.22
C HIS A 121 3.52 -1.84 10.51
N GLY A 122 4.48 -1.45 11.33
CA GLY A 122 4.26 -0.64 12.51
C GLY A 122 4.45 0.84 12.18
N SER A 123 3.48 1.67 12.54
CA SER A 123 3.61 3.12 12.53
C SER A 123 3.38 3.66 13.94
N PHE A 124 4.23 4.58 14.35
CA PHE A 124 4.13 5.26 15.63
C PHE A 124 4.30 6.76 15.39
N ARG A 125 3.32 7.56 15.82
CA ARG A 125 3.39 9.03 15.76
C ARG A 125 3.09 9.65 17.11
N VAL A 126 3.88 10.64 17.49
CA VAL A 126 3.65 11.50 18.65
C VAL A 126 3.15 12.84 18.13
N LEU A 127 1.87 13.15 18.35
CA LEU A 127 1.22 14.32 17.76
C LEU A 127 1.79 15.64 18.28
N ASN A 128 2.20 15.68 19.55
CA ASN A 128 2.71 16.91 20.19
C ASN A 128 4.24 17.11 20.01
N GLY A 129 4.96 16.11 19.50
CA GLY A 129 6.43 16.14 19.38
C GLY A 129 6.94 16.04 17.94
N GLY A 130 6.05 15.89 16.96
CA GLY A 130 6.42 15.75 15.54
C GLY A 130 7.25 14.51 15.22
N PHE A 131 7.34 13.56 16.15
CA PHE A 131 8.05 12.29 15.95
C PHE A 131 7.14 11.31 15.23
N CYS A 132 7.58 10.84 14.07
CA CYS A 132 6.91 9.80 13.30
C CYS A 132 7.93 8.72 12.95
N TRP A 133 7.64 7.49 13.34
CA TRP A 133 8.38 6.30 13.00
C TRP A 133 7.48 5.33 12.25
N ALA A 134 8.04 4.70 11.23
CA ALA A 134 7.37 3.69 10.43
C ALA A 134 8.39 2.62 10.08
N SER A 135 8.01 1.35 10.25
CA SER A 135 8.80 0.21 9.81
C SER A 135 7.86 -0.88 9.32
N GLY A 136 8.34 -1.70 8.40
CA GLY A 136 7.54 -2.82 7.92
C GLY A 136 8.36 -3.89 7.27
N PHE A 137 7.76 -5.07 7.22
CA PHE A 137 8.30 -6.25 6.60
C PHE A 137 7.32 -6.78 5.55
N ARG A 138 7.83 -7.30 4.44
CA ARG A 138 7.05 -7.96 3.40
C ARG A 138 7.76 -9.25 3.01
N ALA A 139 7.03 -10.36 3.02
CA ALA A 139 7.50 -11.65 2.54
C ALA A 139 6.46 -12.27 1.60
N GLY A 140 6.92 -12.99 0.58
CA GLY A 140 6.02 -13.63 -0.37
C GLY A 140 6.73 -14.16 -1.59
N THR A 141 5.91 -14.62 -2.53
CA THR A 141 6.34 -15.14 -3.82
C THR A 141 6.84 -14.02 -4.76
N SER A 142 7.73 -14.36 -5.69
CA SER A 142 8.31 -13.42 -6.65
C SER A 142 7.28 -12.81 -7.63
N LEU A 143 6.05 -13.33 -7.65
CA LEU A 143 4.96 -12.89 -8.52
C LEU A 143 4.47 -11.46 -8.26
N ALA A 144 4.77 -10.89 -7.09
CA ALA A 144 4.51 -9.48 -6.76
C ALA A 144 5.78 -8.70 -6.34
N MET A 145 6.96 -9.29 -6.50
CA MET A 145 8.16 -8.83 -5.79
C MET A 145 9.02 -7.92 -6.68
N ARG A 146 8.95 -6.60 -6.44
CA ARG A 146 9.97 -5.65 -6.95
C ARG A 146 10.53 -4.69 -5.90
N PHE A 147 10.12 -4.78 -4.63
CA PHE A 147 10.67 -3.96 -3.54
C PHE A 147 10.94 -4.79 -2.28
N ARG A 148 12.22 -4.92 -1.92
CA ARG A 148 12.68 -5.16 -0.54
C ARG A 148 13.13 -3.80 -0.01
N GLY A 149 12.42 -3.23 0.95
CA GLY A 149 12.81 -1.95 1.51
C GLY A 149 12.14 -1.69 2.85
N CYS A 150 12.95 -1.47 3.89
CA CYS A 150 12.53 -0.73 5.05
C CYS A 150 12.36 0.74 4.63
N CYS A 151 11.14 1.27 4.63
CA CYS A 151 10.91 2.70 4.40
C CYS A 151 10.93 3.43 5.73
N PHE A 152 12.02 4.16 5.98
CA PHE A 152 12.15 5.09 7.09
C PHE A 152 11.74 6.48 6.57
N THR A 153 10.68 7.08 7.12
CA THR A 153 10.33 8.47 6.78
C THR A 153 10.20 9.28 8.07
N PRO A 154 11.29 9.92 8.53
CA PRO A 154 11.19 10.91 9.58
C PRO A 154 10.57 12.17 8.96
N ARG A 155 9.32 12.48 9.32
CA ARG A 155 8.65 13.72 8.91
C ARG A 155 8.50 14.60 10.14
N ARG A 156 9.28 15.69 10.22
CA ARG A 156 9.04 16.77 11.19
C ARG A 156 7.76 17.48 10.79
N SER A 157 6.75 17.49 11.66
CA SER A 157 5.62 18.42 11.53
C SER A 157 6.15 19.84 11.74
N ARG A 158 5.95 20.72 10.77
CA ARG A 158 5.99 22.17 10.99
C ARG A 158 4.58 22.64 11.30
#